data_AF-A0A2M7GBJ5-F1
#
_entry.id   AF-A0A2M7GBJ5-F1
#
_cell.length_a   1.000
_cell.length_b   1.000
_cell.length_c   1.000
_cell.angle_alpha   90.00
_cell.angle_beta   90.00
_cell.angle_gamma   90.00
#
_symmetry.space_group_name_H-M   'P 1'
#
loop_
_entity.id
_entity.type
_entity.pdbx_description
1 polymer ?
#
loop_
_entity_poly.entity_id
_entity_poly.type
_entity_poly.pdbx_seq_one_letter_code
_entity_poly.pdbx_strand_id
1 'polypeptide(L)'
;MRKTILALFCLSLSLSQPVFSLTLEEAASEAYQHQDYARALTLHLELLNAQPDSSDLHYRVGTLALLNAEPLLARSHLQKALELQPDWVEAVNHLGLAYQALQEPEAARQLYLETLRRRPLARVLWRNLGELELQSAHLDAAREAWKKALLLKDDSTLKARFEQLPQASASPFAPAAALAAYRQAVSLEERGKNQAALKAFQALLKTWPDCVPARFRLARLLLAEKEYPAAQMAFDAVLNQEPEYPAALFERARLRISAKRLSEAETDLGQVLYLQPDYAPARALLLQLLIARGAKSEALQFLDDWLRLHPEDQESRLQWVEWQIKAGNRSAVKAFLLPLIETHSASAQDLYLVGKLEWQEGQKDLAQERFSQAFNQSPKVPLLAQPEVAEWQSQTGHAAQALTGLKAYLQHTGKDLSALVLGAQLALQEHQPAQALLWLDQARKLKPNLPELDKYFGLAWLQQRKLDFARLALQRYLKASPHAADASALEVLVSSLKSP
;
A
#
# COMPACT_ATOMS: atom_id res chain seq x y z
N MET A 1 -35.63 5.90 -57.24
CA MET A 1 -36.21 6.72 -56.15
C MET A 1 -36.20 6.06 -54.76
N ARG A 2 -35.39 5.03 -54.45
CA ARG A 2 -35.40 4.37 -53.12
C ARG A 2 -34.07 4.37 -52.35
N LYS A 3 -32.99 4.94 -52.89
CA LYS A 3 -31.68 5.00 -52.18
C LYS A 3 -31.34 6.36 -51.57
N THR A 4 -32.15 7.40 -51.81
CA THR A 4 -31.90 8.76 -51.28
C THR A 4 -32.73 9.11 -50.04
N ILE A 5 -33.73 8.30 -49.67
CA ILE A 5 -34.59 8.57 -48.50
C ILE A 5 -33.99 8.01 -47.20
N LEU A 6 -33.18 6.95 -47.27
CA LEU A 6 -32.56 6.36 -46.07
C LEU A 6 -31.39 7.19 -45.51
N ALA A 7 -30.71 7.98 -46.34
CA ALA A 7 -29.62 8.86 -45.90
C ALA A 7 -30.13 10.16 -45.23
N LEU A 8 -31.35 10.59 -45.54
CA LEU A 8 -32.00 11.75 -44.91
C LEU A 8 -32.61 11.42 -43.54
N PHE A 9 -32.90 10.14 -43.25
CA PHE A 9 -33.44 9.71 -41.96
C PHE A 9 -32.35 9.51 -40.90
N CYS A 10 -31.12 9.12 -41.29
CA CYS A 10 -30.01 9.01 -40.34
C CYS A 10 -29.34 10.37 -40.02
N LEU A 11 -29.49 11.38 -40.88
CA LEU A 11 -28.99 12.73 -40.61
C LEU A 11 -29.98 13.62 -39.82
N SER A 12 -31.27 13.28 -39.78
CA SER A 12 -32.27 13.99 -38.94
C SER A 12 -32.31 13.49 -37.49
N LEU A 13 -31.84 12.27 -37.22
CA LEU A 13 -31.74 11.69 -35.88
C LEU A 13 -30.51 12.18 -35.09
N SER A 14 -29.46 12.66 -35.77
CA SER A 14 -28.30 13.28 -35.09
C SER A 14 -28.48 14.77 -34.80
N LEU A 15 -29.40 15.44 -35.51
CA LEU A 15 -29.67 16.88 -35.33
C LEU A 15 -30.78 17.17 -34.30
N SER A 16 -31.55 16.17 -33.88
CA SER A 16 -32.68 16.29 -32.94
C SER A 16 -32.34 15.94 -31.48
N GLN A 17 -31.33 15.10 -31.27
CA GLN A 17 -30.82 14.72 -29.93
C GLN A 17 -30.34 15.92 -29.09
N PRO A 18 -29.52 16.87 -29.61
CA PRO A 18 -29.00 17.96 -28.80
C PRO A 18 -30.09 18.97 -28.39
N VAL A 19 -31.10 19.19 -29.24
CA VAL A 19 -32.22 20.09 -28.93
C VAL A 19 -33.17 19.45 -27.91
N PHE A 20 -33.45 18.16 -28.05
CA PHE A 20 -34.26 17.40 -27.10
C PHE A 20 -33.61 17.32 -25.72
N SER A 21 -32.29 17.05 -25.64
CA SER A 21 -31.54 17.02 -24.37
C SER A 21 -31.49 18.39 -23.70
N LEU A 22 -31.30 19.48 -24.47
CA LEU A 22 -31.32 20.85 -23.94
C LEU A 22 -32.69 21.21 -23.33
N THR A 23 -33.80 20.88 -24.00
CA THR A 23 -35.15 21.15 -23.46
C THR A 23 -35.46 20.33 -22.21
N LEU A 24 -34.93 19.11 -22.11
CA LEU A 24 -35.09 18.24 -20.96
C LEU A 24 -34.26 18.70 -19.77
N GLU A 25 -33.02 19.14 -20.00
CA GLU A 25 -32.16 19.72 -18.96
C GLU A 25 -32.76 21.01 -18.39
N GLU A 26 -33.32 21.88 -19.24
CA GLU A 26 -34.02 23.09 -18.81
C GLU A 26 -35.25 22.75 -17.95
N ALA A 27 -36.11 21.84 -18.41
CA ALA A 27 -37.28 21.40 -17.66
C ALA A 27 -36.91 20.70 -16.34
N ALA A 28 -35.83 19.93 -16.32
CA ALA A 28 -35.35 19.24 -15.12
C ALA A 28 -34.74 20.21 -14.11
N SER A 29 -34.04 21.25 -14.59
CA SER A 29 -33.52 22.35 -13.78
C SER A 29 -34.65 23.22 -13.21
N GLU A 30 -35.67 23.53 -14.00
CA GLU A 30 -36.88 24.24 -13.55
C GLU A 30 -37.61 23.45 -12.45
N ALA A 31 -37.84 22.15 -12.66
CA ALA A 31 -38.45 21.29 -11.65
C ALA A 31 -37.63 21.25 -10.35
N TYR A 32 -36.29 21.18 -10.45
CA TYR A 32 -35.41 21.25 -9.28
C TYR A 32 -35.49 22.60 -8.55
N GLN A 33 -35.54 23.72 -9.29
CA GLN A 33 -35.69 25.06 -8.71
C GLN A 33 -37.03 25.22 -7.97
N HIS A 34 -38.08 24.60 -8.49
CA HIS A 34 -39.40 24.55 -7.84
C HIS A 34 -39.52 23.47 -6.75
N GLN A 35 -38.43 22.77 -6.41
CA GLN A 35 -38.37 21.68 -5.42
C GLN A 35 -39.30 20.49 -5.75
N ASP A 36 -39.72 20.37 -7.01
CA ASP A 36 -40.46 19.21 -7.51
C ASP A 36 -39.46 18.09 -7.84
N TYR A 37 -38.93 17.46 -6.78
CA TYR A 37 -37.88 16.46 -6.88
C TYR A 37 -38.34 15.20 -7.62
N ALA A 38 -39.61 14.82 -7.50
CA ALA A 38 -40.18 13.68 -8.21
C ALA A 38 -40.18 13.92 -9.74
N ARG A 39 -40.62 15.10 -10.18
CA ARG A 39 -40.57 15.47 -11.60
C ARG A 39 -39.14 15.63 -12.10
N ALA A 40 -38.28 16.28 -11.32
CA ALA A 40 -36.86 16.44 -11.67
C ALA A 40 -36.13 15.09 -11.80
N LEU A 41 -36.43 14.13 -10.91
CA LEU A 41 -35.89 12.77 -10.95
C LEU A 41 -36.34 12.03 -12.22
N THR A 42 -37.63 12.12 -12.55
CA THR A 42 -38.19 11.49 -13.77
C THR A 42 -37.49 12.01 -15.03
N LEU A 43 -37.34 13.33 -15.15
CA LEU A 43 -36.67 13.95 -16.30
C LEU A 43 -35.17 13.60 -16.37
N HIS A 44 -34.48 13.49 -15.22
CA HIS A 44 -33.08 13.04 -15.21
C HIS A 44 -32.92 11.54 -15.55
N LEU A 45 -33.89 10.69 -15.22
CA LEU A 45 -33.89 9.29 -15.66
C LEU A 45 -34.10 9.17 -17.18
N GLU A 46 -34.93 10.04 -17.77
CA GLU A 46 -35.07 10.12 -19.23
C GLU A 46 -33.78 10.59 -19.91
N LEU A 47 -33.12 11.61 -19.36
CA LEU A 47 -31.80 12.05 -19.83
C LEU A 47 -30.75 10.94 -19.71
N LEU A 48 -30.78 10.18 -18.61
CA LEU A 48 -29.86 9.07 -18.38
C LEU A 48 -30.09 7.92 -19.38
N ASN A 49 -31.32 7.65 -19.81
CA ASN A 49 -31.58 6.67 -20.87
C ASN A 49 -30.91 7.02 -22.20
N ALA A 50 -30.77 8.33 -22.50
CA ALA A 50 -30.07 8.79 -23.70
C ALA A 50 -28.54 8.75 -23.55
N GLN A 51 -28.02 8.85 -22.32
CA GLN A 51 -26.59 8.85 -21.99
C GLN A 51 -26.27 7.92 -20.80
N PRO A 52 -26.34 6.58 -20.99
CA PRO A 52 -26.31 5.63 -19.87
C PRO A 52 -24.98 5.61 -19.10
N ASP A 53 -23.88 6.01 -19.74
CA ASP A 53 -22.54 5.98 -19.14
C ASP A 53 -22.10 7.34 -18.58
N SER A 54 -23.03 8.28 -18.39
CA SER A 54 -22.73 9.61 -17.84
C SER A 54 -22.67 9.59 -16.31
N SER A 55 -21.48 9.74 -15.75
CA SER A 55 -21.26 9.81 -14.29
C SER A 55 -22.04 10.97 -13.66
N ASP A 56 -22.07 12.13 -14.32
CA ASP A 56 -22.79 13.32 -13.86
C ASP A 56 -24.31 13.09 -13.78
N LEU A 57 -24.90 12.43 -14.77
CA LEU A 57 -26.33 12.11 -14.75
C LEU A 57 -26.66 11.08 -13.67
N HIS A 58 -25.84 10.05 -13.52
CA HIS A 58 -25.97 9.10 -12.41
C HIS A 58 -25.90 9.80 -11.04
N TYR A 59 -24.98 10.73 -10.85
CA TYR A 59 -24.88 11.51 -9.62
C TYR A 59 -26.10 12.42 -9.38
N ARG A 60 -26.60 13.09 -10.43
CA ARG A 60 -27.80 13.94 -10.34
C ARG A 60 -29.05 13.13 -9.98
N VAL A 61 -29.27 12.00 -10.67
CA VAL A 61 -30.35 11.05 -10.33
C VAL A 61 -30.22 10.59 -8.89
N GLY A 62 -29.01 10.20 -8.47
CA GLY A 62 -28.77 9.75 -7.10
C GLY A 62 -29.03 10.82 -6.04
N THR A 63 -28.66 12.07 -6.32
CA THR A 63 -28.91 13.22 -5.44
C THR A 63 -30.40 13.55 -5.36
N LEU A 64 -31.10 13.57 -6.50
CA LEU A 64 -32.53 13.79 -6.57
C LEU A 64 -33.32 12.69 -5.86
N ALA A 65 -32.89 11.43 -5.99
CA ALA A 65 -33.49 10.30 -5.30
C ALA A 65 -33.37 10.44 -3.77
N LEU A 66 -32.26 11.00 -3.24
CA LEU A 66 -32.17 11.31 -1.81
C LEU A 66 -33.18 12.37 -1.37
N LEU A 67 -33.32 13.43 -2.18
CA LEU A 67 -34.28 14.50 -1.91
C LEU A 67 -35.73 14.02 -2.02
N ASN A 68 -35.99 13.03 -2.87
CA ASN A 68 -37.29 12.37 -3.03
C ASN A 68 -37.53 11.23 -2.01
N ALA A 69 -36.65 11.05 -1.02
CA ALA A 69 -36.71 9.98 -0.02
C ALA A 69 -36.71 8.55 -0.60
N GLU A 70 -35.98 8.33 -1.70
CA GLU A 70 -35.75 7.04 -2.35
C GLU A 70 -34.29 6.57 -2.20
N PRO A 71 -33.86 6.18 -0.98
CA PRO A 71 -32.45 5.96 -0.70
C PRO A 71 -31.85 4.71 -1.36
N LEU A 72 -32.69 3.71 -1.71
CA LEU A 72 -32.23 2.53 -2.48
C LEU A 72 -31.84 2.91 -3.92
N LEU A 73 -32.67 3.72 -4.58
CA LEU A 73 -32.39 4.23 -5.92
C LEU A 73 -31.16 5.13 -5.89
N ALA A 74 -31.08 6.01 -4.87
CA ALA A 74 -29.92 6.85 -4.66
C ALA A 74 -28.63 6.04 -4.54
N ARG A 75 -28.61 5.01 -3.67
CA ARG A 75 -27.45 4.13 -3.50
C ARG A 75 -26.99 3.54 -4.83
N SER A 76 -27.91 2.98 -5.61
CA SER A 76 -27.60 2.34 -6.90
C SER A 76 -26.95 3.32 -7.89
N HIS A 77 -27.56 4.49 -8.09
CA HIS A 77 -27.03 5.46 -9.07
C HIS A 77 -25.75 6.15 -8.59
N LEU A 78 -25.60 6.41 -7.29
CA LEU A 78 -24.37 7.00 -6.74
C LEU A 78 -23.19 6.01 -6.76
N GLN A 79 -23.44 4.72 -6.54
CA GLN A 79 -22.43 3.67 -6.76
C GLN A 79 -21.99 3.66 -8.23
N LYS A 80 -22.95 3.71 -9.17
CA LYS A 80 -22.62 3.75 -10.60
C LYS A 80 -21.83 4.99 -11.00
N ALA A 81 -22.17 6.15 -10.45
CA ALA A 81 -21.40 7.38 -10.65
C ALA A 81 -19.93 7.22 -10.18
N LEU A 82 -19.70 6.54 -9.06
CA LEU A 82 -18.37 6.28 -8.51
C LEU A 82 -17.61 5.18 -9.25
N GLU A 83 -18.29 4.21 -9.87
CA GLU A 83 -17.68 3.25 -10.80
C GLU A 83 -17.11 3.96 -12.04
N LEU A 84 -17.88 4.91 -12.60
CA LEU A 84 -17.50 5.67 -13.79
C LEU A 84 -16.45 6.74 -13.48
N GLN A 85 -16.54 7.36 -12.30
CA GLN A 85 -15.60 8.38 -11.84
C GLN A 85 -15.16 8.10 -10.39
N PRO A 86 -14.06 7.34 -10.22
CA PRO A 86 -13.47 7.09 -8.91
C PRO A 86 -13.03 8.40 -8.23
N ASP A 87 -13.04 8.41 -6.90
CA ASP A 87 -12.58 9.53 -6.03
C ASP A 87 -13.40 10.82 -6.11
N TRP A 88 -14.65 10.76 -6.58
CA TRP A 88 -15.54 11.92 -6.57
C TRP A 88 -16.14 12.18 -5.16
N VAL A 89 -15.59 13.18 -4.48
CA VAL A 89 -15.91 13.51 -3.07
C VAL A 89 -17.41 13.80 -2.86
N GLU A 90 -18.05 14.53 -3.76
CA GLU A 90 -19.47 14.88 -3.65
C GLU A 90 -20.37 13.66 -3.86
N ALA A 91 -20.03 12.74 -4.76
CA ALA A 91 -20.76 11.50 -4.95
C ALA A 91 -20.60 10.56 -3.74
N VAL A 92 -19.37 10.44 -3.21
CA VAL A 92 -19.11 9.73 -1.94
C VAL A 92 -19.95 10.32 -0.81
N ASN A 93 -19.99 11.64 -0.71
CA ASN A 93 -20.74 12.34 0.32
C ASN A 93 -22.22 11.93 0.31
N HIS A 94 -22.87 12.05 -0.86
CA HIS A 94 -24.29 11.69 -1.03
C HIS A 94 -24.52 10.19 -0.86
N LEU A 95 -23.60 9.32 -1.29
CA LEU A 95 -23.73 7.89 -1.10
C LEU A 95 -23.71 7.51 0.38
N GLY A 96 -22.87 8.17 1.18
CA GLY A 96 -22.89 8.01 2.64
C GLY A 96 -24.22 8.47 3.27
N LEU A 97 -24.82 9.57 2.77
CA LEU A 97 -26.17 9.98 3.21
C LEU A 97 -27.24 8.96 2.82
N ALA A 98 -27.12 8.33 1.65
CA ALA A 98 -28.00 7.24 1.23
C ALA A 98 -27.91 6.04 2.17
N TYR A 99 -26.69 5.62 2.52
CA TYR A 99 -26.46 4.58 3.52
C TYR A 99 -27.04 4.93 4.90
N GLN A 100 -26.92 6.18 5.35
CA GLN A 100 -27.55 6.63 6.60
C GLN A 100 -29.08 6.52 6.55
N ALA A 101 -29.70 6.94 5.45
CA ALA A 101 -31.14 6.81 5.25
C ALA A 101 -31.62 5.35 5.20
N LEU A 102 -30.76 4.43 4.75
CA LEU A 102 -30.98 2.98 4.77
C LEU A 102 -30.70 2.31 6.12
N GLN A 103 -30.28 3.08 7.14
CA GLN A 103 -29.84 2.54 8.43
C GLN A 103 -28.62 1.60 8.32
N GLU A 104 -27.73 1.87 7.37
CA GLU A 104 -26.47 1.17 7.13
C GLU A 104 -25.24 2.07 7.50
N PRO A 105 -25.11 2.55 8.76
CA PRO A 105 -24.11 3.56 9.12
C PRO A 105 -22.66 3.07 8.99
N GLU A 106 -22.38 1.78 9.18
CA GLU A 106 -21.03 1.23 9.02
C GLU A 106 -20.56 1.25 7.56
N ALA A 107 -21.48 1.06 6.59
CA ALA A 107 -21.14 1.17 5.17
C ALA A 107 -20.78 2.62 4.80
N ALA A 108 -21.54 3.61 5.32
CA ALA A 108 -21.23 5.02 5.16
C ALA A 108 -19.86 5.37 5.77
N ARG A 109 -19.59 4.83 6.96
CA ARG A 109 -18.34 5.04 7.70
C ARG A 109 -17.13 4.55 6.92
N GLN A 110 -17.16 3.31 6.45
CA GLN A 110 -16.07 2.73 5.66
C GLN A 110 -15.83 3.53 4.38
N LEU A 111 -16.90 3.86 3.65
CA LEU A 111 -16.83 4.65 2.43
C LEU A 111 -16.15 6.02 2.66
N TYR A 112 -16.52 6.71 3.73
CA TYR A 112 -15.91 7.99 4.11
C TYR A 112 -14.44 7.82 4.48
N LEU A 113 -14.09 6.83 5.30
CA LEU A 113 -12.71 6.59 5.73
C LEU A 113 -11.78 6.22 4.57
N GLU A 114 -12.21 5.33 3.67
CA GLU A 114 -11.45 4.96 2.47
C GLU A 114 -11.19 6.14 1.54
N THR A 115 -12.20 7.00 1.36
CA THR A 115 -12.04 8.20 0.54
C THR A 115 -11.13 9.22 1.21
N LEU A 116 -11.26 9.40 2.53
CA LEU A 116 -10.44 10.31 3.32
C LEU A 116 -8.96 9.88 3.42
N ARG A 117 -8.67 8.58 3.34
CA ARG A 117 -7.28 8.07 3.21
C ARG A 117 -6.61 8.59 1.94
N ARG A 118 -7.36 8.69 0.83
CA ARG A 118 -6.87 9.19 -0.47
C ARG A 118 -6.95 10.72 -0.58
N ARG A 119 -8.00 11.32 -0.01
CA ARG A 119 -8.32 12.75 -0.09
C ARG A 119 -8.45 13.35 1.33
N PRO A 120 -7.35 13.50 2.09
CA PRO A 120 -7.40 13.95 3.48
C PRO A 120 -7.90 15.39 3.64
N LEU A 121 -7.90 16.19 2.56
CA LEU A 121 -8.39 17.58 2.55
C LEU A 121 -9.89 17.70 2.22
N ALA A 122 -10.60 16.59 2.03
CA ALA A 122 -12.04 16.59 1.77
C ALA A 122 -12.84 16.93 3.04
N ARG A 123 -12.88 18.22 3.40
CA ARG A 123 -13.52 18.74 4.62
C ARG A 123 -14.97 18.28 4.81
N VAL A 124 -15.74 18.21 3.73
CA VAL A 124 -17.16 17.80 3.79
C VAL A 124 -17.32 16.38 4.34
N LEU A 125 -16.40 15.48 3.99
CA LEU A 125 -16.41 14.10 4.47
C LEU A 125 -15.99 14.02 5.94
N TRP A 126 -15.00 14.80 6.39
CA TRP A 126 -14.68 14.90 7.82
C TRP A 126 -15.85 15.42 8.66
N ARG A 127 -16.60 16.41 8.15
CA ARG A 127 -17.79 16.93 8.82
C ARG A 127 -18.88 15.86 8.93
N ASN A 128 -19.18 15.18 7.82
CA ASN A 128 -20.28 14.21 7.76
C ASN A 128 -19.93 12.88 8.45
N LEU A 129 -18.67 12.45 8.43
CA LEU A 129 -18.17 11.38 9.28
C LEU A 129 -18.37 11.73 10.75
N GLY A 130 -18.05 12.96 11.18
CA GLY A 130 -18.26 13.32 12.57
C GLY A 130 -19.74 13.37 12.99
N GLU A 131 -20.65 13.73 12.08
CA GLU A 131 -22.09 13.65 12.32
C GLU A 131 -22.57 12.20 12.42
N LEU A 132 -22.11 11.34 11.50
CA LEU A 132 -22.40 9.91 11.48
C LEU A 132 -21.94 9.22 12.77
N GLU A 133 -20.73 9.50 13.22
CA GLU A 133 -20.16 8.96 14.46
C GLU A 133 -20.93 9.49 15.69
N LEU A 134 -21.37 10.75 15.67
CA LEU A 134 -22.21 11.30 16.74
C LEU A 134 -23.56 10.60 16.82
N GLN A 135 -24.22 10.38 15.69
CA GLN A 135 -25.48 9.64 15.61
C GLN A 135 -25.32 8.19 16.08
N SER A 136 -24.15 7.61 15.85
CA SER A 136 -23.77 6.25 16.29
C SER A 136 -23.23 6.22 17.73
N ALA A 137 -23.33 7.32 18.48
CA ALA A 137 -22.84 7.49 19.85
C ALA A 137 -21.31 7.32 20.04
N HIS A 138 -20.52 7.32 18.96
CA HIS A 138 -19.06 7.29 18.98
C HIS A 138 -18.47 8.70 19.16
N LEU A 139 -18.64 9.27 20.36
CA LEU A 139 -18.30 10.66 20.67
C LEU A 139 -16.83 11.03 20.40
N ASP A 140 -15.89 10.13 20.67
CA ASP A 140 -14.46 10.35 20.42
C ASP A 140 -14.15 10.46 18.92
N ALA A 141 -14.69 9.53 18.13
CA ALA A 141 -14.51 9.52 16.68
C ALA A 141 -15.19 10.75 16.04
N ALA A 142 -16.38 11.10 16.52
CA ALA A 142 -17.12 12.29 16.09
C ALA A 142 -16.28 13.57 16.28
N ARG A 143 -15.68 13.70 17.47
CA ARG A 143 -14.83 14.82 17.83
C ARG A 143 -13.58 14.91 16.98
N GLU A 144 -12.88 13.80 16.76
CA GLU A 144 -11.65 13.80 15.97
C GLU A 144 -11.95 14.17 14.51
N ALA A 145 -13.05 13.65 13.95
CA ALA A 145 -13.50 13.99 12.61
C ALA A 145 -13.87 15.48 12.47
N TRP A 146 -14.65 16.04 13.40
CA TRP A 146 -14.99 17.47 13.40
C TRP A 146 -13.78 18.38 13.65
N LYS A 147 -12.82 17.96 14.48
CA LYS A 147 -11.55 18.68 14.68
C LYS A 147 -10.77 18.78 13.37
N LYS A 148 -10.67 17.68 12.61
CA LYS A 148 -10.05 17.68 11.28
C LYS A 148 -10.81 18.57 10.29
N ALA A 149 -12.15 18.57 10.33
CA ALA A 149 -12.95 19.47 9.50
C ALA A 149 -12.70 20.96 9.81
N LEU A 150 -12.64 21.32 11.10
CA LEU A 150 -12.38 22.69 11.58
C LEU A 150 -10.95 23.17 11.27
N LEU A 151 -9.96 22.27 11.27
CA LEU A 151 -8.58 22.60 10.86
C LEU A 151 -8.49 23.02 9.38
N LEU A 152 -9.36 22.48 8.53
CA LEU A 152 -9.34 22.75 7.09
C LEU A 152 -10.05 24.07 6.73
N LYS A 153 -11.08 24.45 7.49
CA LYS A 153 -11.77 25.73 7.35
C LYS A 153 -12.53 26.05 8.63
N ASP A 154 -12.36 27.28 9.12
CA ASP A 154 -13.18 27.80 10.20
C ASP A 154 -14.67 27.83 9.78
N ASP A 155 -15.50 27.19 10.61
CA ASP A 155 -16.94 27.07 10.46
C ASP A 155 -17.55 27.34 11.83
N SER A 156 -18.11 28.54 12.03
CA SER A 156 -18.59 29.00 13.35
C SER A 156 -19.74 28.14 13.88
N THR A 157 -20.60 27.65 12.99
CA THR A 157 -21.69 26.71 13.30
C THR A 157 -21.18 25.36 13.76
N LEU A 158 -20.23 24.76 13.02
CA LEU A 158 -19.62 23.50 13.41
C LEU A 158 -18.79 23.65 14.70
N LYS A 159 -18.12 24.80 14.87
CA LYS A 159 -17.36 25.13 16.08
C LYS A 159 -18.26 25.23 17.31
N ALA A 160 -19.41 25.89 17.21
CA ALA A 160 -20.37 25.96 18.30
C ALA A 160 -20.90 24.56 18.69
N ARG A 161 -21.25 23.71 17.72
CA ARG A 161 -21.65 22.31 17.99
C ARG A 161 -20.50 21.49 18.57
N PHE A 162 -19.28 21.66 18.06
CA PHE A 162 -18.07 21.00 18.57
C PHE A 162 -17.75 21.39 20.02
N GLU A 163 -17.93 22.66 20.38
CA GLU A 163 -17.75 23.17 21.75
C GLU A 163 -18.83 22.69 22.71
N GLN A 164 -20.05 22.45 22.21
CA GLN A 164 -21.17 21.85 22.94
C GLN A 164 -21.08 20.32 23.06
N LEU A 165 -20.22 19.65 22.27
CA LEU A 165 -20.05 18.21 22.39
C LEU A 165 -19.45 17.86 23.76
N PRO A 166 -20.05 16.89 24.48
CA PRO A 166 -19.46 16.34 25.69
C PRO A 166 -18.01 15.97 25.43
N GLN A 167 -17.12 16.31 26.36
CA GLN A 167 -15.73 15.96 26.20
C GLN A 167 -15.49 14.46 26.36
N ALA A 168 -15.39 13.75 25.23
CA ALA A 168 -14.96 12.36 25.21
C ALA A 168 -13.44 12.29 25.52
N SER A 169 -13.20 12.25 26.83
CA SER A 169 -12.55 11.16 27.55
C SER A 169 -13.08 11.33 28.96
N ALA A 170 -14.36 10.97 29.11
CA ALA A 170 -15.02 10.86 30.38
C ALA A 170 -16.36 10.13 30.26
N SER A 171 -16.43 8.96 30.89
CA SER A 171 -17.66 8.34 31.38
C SER A 171 -18.71 9.41 31.77
N PRO A 172 -20.03 9.19 31.57
CA PRO A 172 -21.11 10.18 31.77
C PRO A 172 -21.19 10.83 33.17
N PHE A 173 -20.25 10.51 34.06
CA PHE A 173 -20.13 10.95 35.45
C PHE A 173 -18.81 11.65 35.80
N ALA A 174 -17.94 12.04 34.84
CA ALA A 174 -16.70 12.70 35.25
C ALA A 174 -16.94 14.15 35.72
N PRO A 175 -16.58 14.51 36.97
CA PRO A 175 -16.66 15.90 37.43
C PRO A 175 -15.76 16.80 36.56
N ALA A 176 -16.18 18.04 36.27
CA ALA A 176 -15.37 19.00 35.50
C ALA A 176 -13.94 19.15 36.05
N ALA A 177 -13.78 19.02 37.37
CA ALA A 177 -12.50 18.99 38.06
C ALA A 177 -11.61 17.79 37.67
N ALA A 178 -12.18 16.61 37.44
CA ALA A 178 -11.45 15.42 37.02
C ALA A 178 -10.96 15.55 35.56
N LEU A 179 -11.76 16.13 34.67
CA LEU A 179 -11.31 16.42 33.30
C LEU A 179 -10.17 17.46 33.26
N ALA A 180 -10.25 18.49 34.10
CA ALA A 180 -9.17 19.46 34.25
C ALA A 180 -7.88 18.81 34.77
N ALA A 181 -8.00 17.94 35.78
CA ALA A 181 -6.89 17.15 36.31
C ALA A 181 -6.29 16.19 35.27
N TYR A 182 -7.12 15.56 34.43
CA TYR A 182 -6.65 14.75 33.31
C TYR A 182 -5.82 15.56 32.30
N ARG A 183 -6.32 16.71 31.86
CA ARG A 183 -5.57 17.59 30.94
C ARG A 183 -4.24 18.06 31.54
N GLN A 184 -4.24 18.36 32.83
CA GLN A 184 -3.01 18.74 33.55
C GLN A 184 -2.01 17.57 33.58
N ALA A 185 -2.47 16.35 33.88
CA ALA A 185 -1.62 15.16 33.91
C ALA A 185 -1.01 14.85 32.53
N VAL A 186 -1.80 14.93 31.46
CA VAL A 186 -1.31 14.79 30.07
C VAL A 186 -0.29 15.86 29.73
N SER A 187 -0.52 17.12 30.11
CA SER A 187 0.46 18.20 29.87
C SER A 187 1.79 17.97 30.60
N LEU A 188 1.77 17.35 31.78
CA LEU A 188 2.99 16.97 32.50
C LEU A 188 3.74 15.83 31.78
N GLU A 189 3.01 14.85 31.26
CA GLU A 189 3.56 13.73 30.46
C GLU A 189 4.25 14.27 29.19
N GLU A 190 3.59 15.13 28.42
CA GLU A 190 4.13 15.72 27.18
C GLU A 190 5.39 16.56 27.41
N ARG A 191 5.54 17.16 28.60
CA ARG A 191 6.73 17.91 29.02
C ARG A 191 7.85 17.01 29.55
N GLY A 192 7.69 15.68 29.46
CA GLY A 192 8.65 14.69 29.95
C GLY A 192 8.76 14.60 31.47
N LYS A 193 7.81 15.19 32.22
CA LYS A 193 7.81 15.16 33.69
C LYS A 193 7.12 13.89 34.21
N ASN A 194 7.69 12.73 33.87
CA ASN A 194 7.07 11.40 34.07
C ASN A 194 6.62 11.15 35.51
N GLN A 195 7.46 11.42 36.51
CA GLN A 195 7.08 11.24 37.92
C GLN A 195 5.93 12.14 38.38
N ALA A 196 5.88 13.38 37.87
CA ALA A 196 4.80 14.31 38.19
C ALA A 196 3.49 13.89 37.51
N ALA A 197 3.57 13.45 36.24
CA ALA A 197 2.45 12.92 35.49
C ALA A 197 1.88 11.65 36.15
N LEU A 198 2.75 10.73 36.58
CA LEU A 198 2.36 9.50 37.28
C LEU A 198 1.57 9.81 38.55
N LYS A 199 2.08 10.72 39.40
CA LYS A 199 1.34 11.18 40.60
C LYS A 199 0.01 11.85 40.25
N ALA A 200 -0.03 12.65 39.19
CA ALA A 200 -1.24 13.33 38.75
C ALA A 200 -2.31 12.35 38.23
N PHE A 201 -1.93 11.35 37.44
CA PHE A 201 -2.84 10.30 36.99
C PHE A 201 -3.32 9.41 38.14
N GLN A 202 -2.46 9.09 39.12
CA GLN A 202 -2.88 8.37 40.33
C GLN A 202 -3.89 9.17 41.16
N ALA A 203 -3.66 10.48 41.34
CA ALA A 203 -4.60 11.35 42.05
C ALA A 203 -5.94 11.46 41.32
N LEU A 204 -5.90 11.57 39.98
CA LEU A 204 -7.09 11.57 39.13
C LEU A 204 -7.90 10.28 39.27
N LEU A 205 -7.25 9.12 39.24
CA LEU A 205 -7.95 7.83 39.34
C LEU A 205 -8.53 7.55 40.74
N LYS A 206 -8.13 8.31 41.76
CA LYS A 206 -8.80 8.28 43.08
C LYS A 206 -10.14 9.03 43.06
N THR A 207 -10.21 10.16 42.35
CA THR A 207 -11.43 10.97 42.27
C THR A 207 -12.36 10.51 41.17
N TRP A 208 -11.81 9.89 40.13
CA TRP A 208 -12.55 9.35 39.01
C TRP A 208 -11.97 8.01 38.54
N PRO A 209 -12.33 6.91 39.23
CA PRO A 209 -11.79 5.57 38.94
C PRO A 209 -12.14 5.04 37.55
N ASP A 210 -13.23 5.50 36.91
CA ASP A 210 -13.67 4.93 35.62
C ASP A 210 -13.02 5.59 34.39
N CYS A 211 -11.96 6.38 34.59
CA CYS A 211 -11.21 6.97 33.49
C CYS A 211 -10.26 5.96 32.81
N VAL A 212 -10.75 5.19 31.84
CA VAL A 212 -9.94 4.25 31.05
C VAL A 212 -8.73 4.92 30.38
N PRO A 213 -8.86 6.10 29.71
CA PRO A 213 -7.71 6.75 29.07
C PRO A 213 -6.60 7.18 30.03
N ALA A 214 -6.96 7.67 31.23
CA ALA A 214 -5.99 8.01 32.27
C ALA A 214 -5.29 6.76 32.81
N ARG A 215 -6.03 5.67 32.99
CA ARG A 215 -5.48 4.39 33.45
C ARG A 215 -4.52 3.79 32.43
N PHE A 216 -4.83 3.85 31.15
CA PHE A 216 -3.93 3.40 30.07
C PHE A 216 -2.63 4.22 30.04
N ARG A 217 -2.72 5.55 30.14
CA ARG A 217 -1.52 6.42 30.22
C ARG A 217 -0.69 6.16 31.47
N LEU A 218 -1.34 5.96 32.62
CA LEU A 218 -0.66 5.55 33.85
C LEU A 218 0.09 4.22 33.67
N ALA A 219 -0.54 3.22 33.05
CA ALA A 219 0.08 1.92 32.77
C ALA A 219 1.34 2.07 31.90
N ARG A 220 1.30 2.90 30.86
CA ARG A 220 2.46 3.20 30.00
C ARG A 220 3.58 3.93 30.74
N LEU A 221 3.25 4.87 31.63
CA LEU A 221 4.24 5.55 32.46
C LEU A 221 4.90 4.58 33.46
N LEU A 222 4.13 3.72 34.12
CA LEU A 222 4.65 2.67 35.00
C LEU A 222 5.58 1.72 34.23
N LEU A 223 5.23 1.37 32.99
CA LEU A 223 6.08 0.57 32.12
C LEU A 223 7.41 1.28 31.80
N ALA A 224 7.37 2.59 31.53
CA ALA A 224 8.57 3.39 31.27
C ALA A 224 9.49 3.50 32.49
N GLU A 225 8.92 3.59 33.69
CA GLU A 225 9.63 3.57 34.98
C GLU A 225 10.08 2.16 35.40
N LYS A 226 9.82 1.13 34.57
CA LYS A 226 10.16 -0.29 34.81
C LYS A 226 9.42 -0.92 36.01
N GLU A 227 8.32 -0.32 36.43
CA GLU A 227 7.42 -0.85 37.47
C GLU A 227 6.48 -1.91 36.86
N TYR A 228 7.06 -3.02 36.42
CA TYR A 228 6.37 -4.05 35.62
C TYR A 228 5.10 -4.63 36.28
N PRO A 229 5.09 -5.00 37.58
CA PRO A 229 3.89 -5.55 38.21
C PRO A 229 2.74 -4.54 38.26
N ALA A 230 3.04 -3.28 38.58
CA ALA A 230 2.06 -2.21 38.65
C ALA A 230 1.51 -1.84 37.26
N ALA A 231 2.39 -1.81 36.25
CA ALA A 231 1.99 -1.60 34.86
C ALA A 231 1.03 -2.71 34.40
N GLN A 232 1.32 -3.97 34.73
CA GLN A 232 0.46 -5.09 34.37
C GLN A 232 -0.93 -4.97 34.99
N MET A 233 -1.01 -4.69 36.30
CA MET A 233 -2.29 -4.48 36.98
C MET A 233 -3.09 -3.32 36.37
N ALA A 234 -2.41 -2.24 35.97
CA ALA A 234 -3.06 -1.10 35.34
C ALA A 234 -3.60 -1.45 33.93
N PHE A 235 -2.86 -2.22 33.12
CA PHE A 235 -3.35 -2.72 31.83
C PHE A 235 -4.49 -3.72 31.99
N ASP A 236 -4.41 -4.64 32.96
CA ASP A 236 -5.48 -5.58 33.27
C ASP A 236 -6.76 -4.84 33.68
N ALA A 237 -6.65 -3.76 34.47
CA ALA A 237 -7.79 -2.94 34.84
C ALA A 237 -8.36 -2.11 33.67
N VAL A 238 -7.55 -1.70 32.68
CA VAL A 238 -8.05 -1.12 31.42
C VAL A 238 -8.89 -2.17 30.68
N LEU A 239 -8.35 -3.37 30.51
CA LEU A 239 -8.97 -4.42 29.70
C LEU A 239 -10.17 -5.10 30.39
N ASN A 240 -10.27 -5.00 31.71
CA ASN A 240 -11.49 -5.39 32.43
C ASN A 240 -12.66 -4.41 32.19
N GLN A 241 -12.37 -3.13 31.93
CA GLN A 241 -13.38 -2.11 31.63
C GLN A 241 -13.70 -2.08 30.12
N GLU A 242 -12.66 -2.14 29.29
CA GLU A 242 -12.75 -2.13 27.83
C GLU A 242 -11.94 -3.31 27.27
N PRO A 243 -12.54 -4.50 27.13
CA PRO A 243 -11.85 -5.69 26.62
C PRO A 243 -11.31 -5.54 25.19
N GLU A 244 -11.97 -4.71 24.38
CA GLU A 244 -11.64 -4.47 22.98
C GLU A 244 -10.80 -3.18 22.83
N TYR A 245 -9.69 -3.08 23.55
CA TYR A 245 -8.77 -1.93 23.49
C TYR A 245 -7.42 -2.33 22.87
N PRO A 246 -7.24 -2.20 21.52
CA PRO A 246 -6.07 -2.72 20.82
C PRO A 246 -4.73 -2.21 21.36
N ALA A 247 -4.62 -0.93 21.70
CA ALA A 247 -3.35 -0.36 22.16
C ALA A 247 -2.93 -0.88 23.55
N ALA A 248 -3.88 -1.27 24.40
CA ALA A 248 -3.66 -1.83 25.74
C ALA A 248 -3.35 -3.32 25.66
N LEU A 249 -4.07 -4.05 24.78
CA LEU A 249 -3.73 -5.43 24.44
C LEU A 249 -2.30 -5.54 23.91
N PHE A 250 -1.91 -4.68 22.97
CA PHE A 250 -0.56 -4.69 22.39
C PHE A 250 0.52 -4.38 23.42
N GLU A 251 0.35 -3.35 24.26
CA GLU A 251 1.34 -3.01 25.29
C GLU A 251 1.41 -4.06 26.41
N ARG A 252 0.27 -4.65 26.79
CA ARG A 252 0.24 -5.78 27.72
C ARG A 252 0.91 -7.02 27.14
N ALA A 253 0.73 -7.30 25.85
CA ALA A 253 1.43 -8.38 25.17
C ALA A 253 2.94 -8.19 25.26
N ARG A 254 3.46 -6.99 24.94
CA ARG A 254 4.90 -6.67 25.06
C ARG A 254 5.43 -6.88 26.47
N LEU A 255 4.66 -6.47 27.49
CA LEU A 255 4.99 -6.69 28.89
C LEU A 255 4.97 -8.19 29.26
N ARG A 256 4.00 -8.95 28.77
CA ARG A 256 3.92 -10.41 28.99
C ARG A 256 5.08 -11.15 28.32
N ILE A 257 5.52 -10.70 27.14
CA ILE A 257 6.72 -11.22 26.46
C ILE A 257 7.96 -10.99 27.33
N SER A 258 8.17 -9.78 27.87
CA SER A 258 9.31 -9.52 28.74
C SER A 258 9.24 -10.33 30.04
N ALA A 259 8.03 -10.63 30.52
CA ALA A 259 7.79 -11.52 31.65
C ALA A 259 7.82 -13.03 31.32
N LYS A 260 8.17 -13.42 30.08
CA LYS A 260 8.18 -14.80 29.57
C LYS A 260 6.81 -15.52 29.58
N ARG A 261 5.70 -14.79 29.69
CA ARG A 261 4.32 -15.29 29.62
C ARG A 261 3.85 -15.32 28.17
N LEU A 262 4.48 -16.18 27.37
CA LEU A 262 4.37 -16.15 25.90
C LEU A 262 2.96 -16.52 25.38
N SER A 263 2.28 -17.50 25.98
CA SER A 263 0.92 -17.91 25.56
C SER A 263 -0.12 -16.80 25.76
N GLU A 264 0.00 -16.05 26.84
CA GLU A 264 -0.90 -14.94 27.14
C GLU A 264 -0.63 -13.73 26.25
N ALA A 265 0.64 -13.49 25.88
CA ALA A 265 1.00 -12.47 24.91
C ALA A 265 0.48 -12.79 23.51
N GLU A 266 0.56 -14.05 23.08
CA GLU A 266 -0.03 -14.50 21.82
C GLU A 266 -1.54 -14.27 21.77
N THR A 267 -2.24 -14.57 22.88
CA THR A 267 -3.69 -14.32 22.99
C THR A 267 -4.01 -12.84 22.80
N ASP A 268 -3.28 -11.96 23.49
CA ASP A 268 -3.45 -10.51 23.36
C ASP A 268 -3.17 -10.03 21.93
N LEU A 269 -2.10 -10.52 21.29
CA LEU A 269 -1.75 -10.15 19.92
C LEU A 269 -2.77 -10.65 18.90
N GLY A 270 -3.30 -11.86 19.09
CA GLY A 270 -4.39 -12.39 18.28
C GLY A 270 -5.64 -11.51 18.36
N GLN A 271 -6.01 -11.05 19.56
CA GLN A 271 -7.12 -10.11 19.74
C GLN A 271 -6.86 -8.76 19.06
N VAL A 272 -5.62 -8.24 19.13
CA VAL A 272 -5.26 -7.01 18.41
C VAL A 272 -5.47 -7.18 16.91
N LEU A 273 -5.01 -8.29 16.33
CA LEU A 273 -5.13 -8.56 14.90
C LEU A 273 -6.57 -8.87 14.47
N TYR A 274 -7.38 -9.42 15.36
CA TYR A 274 -8.82 -9.57 15.13
C TYR A 274 -9.52 -8.21 15.03
N LEU A 275 -9.18 -7.26 15.91
CA LEU A 275 -9.76 -5.92 15.93
C LEU A 275 -9.18 -5.00 14.84
N GLN A 276 -7.89 -5.16 14.53
CA GLN A 276 -7.14 -4.34 13.58
C GLN A 276 -6.24 -5.23 12.71
N PRO A 277 -6.79 -5.85 11.64
CA PRO A 277 -6.02 -6.74 10.79
C PRO A 277 -4.82 -6.08 10.10
N ASP A 278 -4.88 -4.78 9.86
CA ASP A 278 -3.83 -3.99 9.24
C ASP A 278 -2.73 -3.53 10.22
N TYR A 279 -2.79 -3.92 11.50
CA TYR A 279 -1.81 -3.51 12.51
C TYR A 279 -0.51 -4.32 12.43
N ALA A 280 0.33 -3.95 11.45
CA ALA A 280 1.62 -4.57 11.17
C ALA A 280 2.52 -4.79 12.40
N PRO A 281 2.63 -3.87 13.39
CA PRO A 281 3.45 -4.09 14.58
C PRO A 281 3.03 -5.30 15.42
N ALA A 282 1.72 -5.56 15.59
CA ALA A 282 1.26 -6.74 16.33
C ALA A 282 1.55 -8.03 15.58
N ARG A 283 1.35 -8.03 14.26
CA ARG A 283 1.66 -9.17 13.40
C ARG A 283 3.14 -9.53 13.42
N ALA A 284 4.00 -8.53 13.26
CA ALA A 284 5.44 -8.71 13.33
C ALA A 284 5.88 -9.27 14.70
N LEU A 285 5.31 -8.74 15.79
CA LEU A 285 5.63 -9.21 17.14
C LEU A 285 5.13 -10.64 17.39
N LEU A 286 3.94 -11.00 16.90
CA LEU A 286 3.40 -12.34 16.99
C LEU A 286 4.26 -13.34 16.21
N LEU A 287 4.63 -13.01 14.97
CA LEU A 287 5.55 -13.83 14.17
C LEU A 287 6.88 -14.06 14.88
N GLN A 288 7.47 -13.02 15.46
CA GLN A 288 8.71 -13.15 16.24
C GLN A 288 8.53 -14.08 17.44
N LEU A 289 7.41 -13.97 18.16
CA LEU A 289 7.09 -14.84 19.28
C LEU A 289 6.93 -16.30 18.86
N LEU A 290 6.22 -16.58 17.77
CA LEU A 290 6.04 -17.93 17.22
C LEU A 290 7.38 -18.54 16.77
N ILE A 291 8.23 -17.75 16.11
CA ILE A 291 9.59 -18.18 15.73
C ILE A 291 10.41 -18.55 16.97
N ALA A 292 10.34 -17.74 18.03
CA ALA A 292 11.08 -17.95 19.27
C ALA A 292 10.59 -19.18 20.07
N ARG A 293 9.30 -19.54 19.96
CA ARG A 293 8.70 -20.68 20.69
C ARG A 293 8.89 -22.03 19.99
N GLY A 294 8.73 -22.10 18.67
CA GLY A 294 8.34 -23.36 18.03
C GLY A 294 8.84 -23.58 16.60
N ALA A 295 10.06 -23.16 16.28
CA ALA A 295 10.77 -23.66 15.10
C ALA A 295 10.09 -23.36 13.75
N LYS A 296 9.74 -22.08 13.49
CA LYS A 296 9.33 -21.54 12.17
C LYS A 296 8.05 -22.15 11.53
N SER A 297 7.68 -23.36 11.90
CA SER A 297 6.53 -24.13 11.41
C SER A 297 5.21 -23.53 11.91
N GLU A 298 5.11 -23.21 13.21
CA GLU A 298 3.97 -22.46 13.77
C GLU A 298 3.81 -21.09 13.10
N ALA A 299 4.92 -20.39 12.85
CA ALA A 299 4.89 -19.09 12.19
C ALA A 299 4.47 -19.20 10.71
N LEU A 300 4.88 -20.26 10.01
CA LEU A 300 4.42 -20.55 8.65
C LEU A 300 2.94 -20.90 8.63
N GLN A 301 2.47 -21.76 9.54
CA GLN A 301 1.05 -22.09 9.67
C GLN A 301 0.21 -20.84 9.94
N PHE A 302 0.67 -19.97 10.84
CA PHE A 302 0.02 -18.68 11.08
C PHE A 302 -0.03 -17.82 9.80
N LEU A 303 1.07 -17.73 9.03
CA LEU A 303 1.07 -17.01 7.76
C LEU A 303 0.12 -17.64 6.73
N ASP A 304 0.05 -18.97 6.67
CA ASP A 304 -0.87 -19.70 5.79
C ASP A 304 -2.34 -19.41 6.14
N ASP A 305 -2.68 -19.38 7.42
CA ASP A 305 -4.02 -19.07 7.90
C ASP A 305 -4.34 -17.58 7.70
N TRP A 306 -3.37 -16.71 7.96
CA TRP A 306 -3.48 -15.27 7.80
C TRP A 306 -3.71 -14.87 6.34
N LEU A 307 -2.89 -15.36 5.41
CA LEU A 307 -2.98 -15.02 3.98
C LEU A 307 -4.21 -15.63 3.30
N ARG A 308 -4.83 -16.65 3.89
CA ARG A 308 -6.13 -17.15 3.45
C ARG A 308 -7.26 -16.16 3.74
N LEU A 309 -7.17 -15.42 4.84
CA LEU A 309 -8.18 -14.42 5.26
C LEU A 309 -7.85 -13.02 4.72
N HIS A 310 -6.56 -12.71 4.57
CA HIS A 310 -6.02 -11.41 4.17
C HIS A 310 -5.11 -11.54 2.94
N PRO A 311 -5.64 -11.98 1.79
CA PRO A 311 -4.86 -12.17 0.58
C PRO A 311 -4.29 -10.85 0.02
N GLU A 312 -4.70 -9.69 0.51
CA GLU A 312 -4.19 -8.37 0.16
C GLU A 312 -2.90 -7.98 0.90
N ASP A 313 -2.58 -8.65 2.03
CA ASP A 313 -1.44 -8.28 2.89
C ASP A 313 -0.10 -8.65 2.26
N GLN A 314 0.41 -7.74 1.44
CA GLN A 314 1.64 -7.90 0.69
C GLN A 314 2.86 -8.18 1.58
N GLU A 315 2.95 -7.57 2.75
CA GLU A 315 4.12 -7.73 3.62
C GLU A 315 4.23 -9.17 4.14
N SER A 316 3.13 -9.73 4.67
CA SER A 316 3.09 -11.13 5.10
C SER A 316 3.29 -12.09 3.93
N ARG A 317 2.74 -11.75 2.75
CA ARG A 317 2.91 -12.53 1.54
C ARG A 317 4.38 -12.66 1.16
N LEU A 318 5.10 -11.55 1.12
CA LEU A 318 6.52 -11.52 0.77
C LEU A 318 7.34 -12.28 1.80
N GLN A 319 7.06 -12.10 3.09
CA GLN A 319 7.73 -12.84 4.15
C GLN A 319 7.52 -14.35 4.03
N TRP A 320 6.30 -14.79 3.73
CA TRP A 320 5.97 -16.19 3.48
C TRP A 320 6.73 -16.73 2.26
N VAL A 321 6.68 -16.03 1.12
CA VAL A 321 7.36 -16.45 -0.11
C VAL A 321 8.87 -16.58 0.12
N GLU A 322 9.51 -15.60 0.75
CA GLU A 322 10.94 -15.65 1.04
C GLU A 322 11.32 -16.87 1.90
N TRP A 323 10.49 -17.19 2.89
CA TRP A 323 10.72 -18.33 3.76
C TRP A 323 10.56 -19.66 3.04
N GLN A 324 9.58 -19.77 2.14
CA GLN A 324 9.35 -20.96 1.32
C GLN A 324 10.46 -21.15 0.27
N ILE A 325 10.92 -20.07 -0.38
CA ILE A 325 12.07 -20.13 -1.32
C ILE A 325 13.32 -20.62 -0.59
N LYS A 326 13.61 -20.09 0.60
CA LYS A 326 14.75 -20.56 1.44
C LYS A 326 14.60 -22.01 1.88
N ALA A 327 13.37 -22.49 2.05
CA ALA A 327 13.08 -23.89 2.37
C ALA A 327 13.14 -24.82 1.13
N GLY A 328 13.28 -24.27 -0.08
CA GLY A 328 13.29 -25.05 -1.32
C GLY A 328 11.89 -25.38 -1.88
N ASN A 329 10.83 -24.89 -1.25
CA ASN A 329 9.43 -25.19 -1.61
C ASN A 329 8.93 -24.31 -2.79
N ARG A 330 9.64 -24.37 -3.91
CA ARG A 330 9.37 -23.52 -5.10
C ARG A 330 7.98 -23.77 -5.70
N SER A 331 7.52 -25.01 -5.69
CA SER A 331 6.20 -25.39 -6.19
C SER A 331 5.06 -24.75 -5.38
N ALA A 332 5.19 -24.70 -4.06
CA ALA A 332 4.22 -24.06 -3.19
C ALA A 332 4.13 -22.55 -3.45
N VAL A 333 5.28 -21.90 -3.66
CA VAL A 333 5.34 -20.47 -4.01
C VAL A 333 4.61 -20.19 -5.31
N LYS A 334 4.87 -20.97 -6.36
CA LYS A 334 4.17 -20.81 -7.64
C LYS A 334 2.68 -21.08 -7.52
N ALA A 335 2.29 -22.15 -6.84
CA ALA A 335 0.87 -22.48 -6.64
C ALA A 335 0.11 -21.37 -5.90
N PHE A 336 0.79 -20.65 -5.01
CA PHE A 336 0.19 -19.54 -4.27
C PHE A 336 0.18 -18.23 -5.08
N LEU A 337 1.24 -17.91 -5.84
CA LEU A 337 1.35 -16.64 -6.56
C LEU A 337 0.71 -16.65 -7.96
N LEU A 338 0.67 -17.78 -8.66
CA LEU A 338 0.11 -17.86 -10.02
C LEU A 338 -1.36 -17.42 -10.10
N PRO A 339 -2.27 -17.86 -9.20
CA PRO A 339 -3.66 -17.38 -9.22
C PRO A 339 -3.75 -15.86 -9.08
N LEU A 340 -2.90 -15.24 -8.25
CA LEU A 340 -2.87 -13.79 -8.06
C LEU A 340 -2.40 -13.06 -9.33
N ILE A 341 -1.50 -13.68 -10.10
CA ILE A 341 -1.04 -13.15 -11.39
C ILE A 341 -2.17 -13.22 -12.41
N GLU A 342 -2.87 -14.35 -12.48
CA GLU A 342 -4.02 -14.55 -13.37
C GLU A 342 -5.18 -13.60 -13.07
N THR A 343 -5.42 -13.28 -11.79
CA THR A 343 -6.44 -12.31 -11.37
C THR A 343 -5.96 -10.85 -11.41
N HIS A 344 -4.76 -10.59 -11.95
CA HIS A 344 -4.13 -9.26 -12.00
C HIS A 344 -4.01 -8.54 -10.63
N SER A 345 -4.05 -9.29 -9.54
CA SER A 345 -3.90 -8.79 -8.16
C SER A 345 -2.48 -8.95 -7.62
N ALA A 346 -1.60 -9.62 -8.35
CA ALA A 346 -0.18 -9.75 -8.01
C ALA A 346 0.54 -8.41 -8.14
N SER A 347 1.38 -8.12 -7.14
CA SER A 347 2.26 -6.96 -7.17
C SER A 347 3.44 -7.18 -8.12
N ALA A 348 4.12 -6.10 -8.53
CA ALA A 348 5.35 -6.17 -9.31
C ALA A 348 6.43 -7.05 -8.65
N GLN A 349 6.42 -7.10 -7.31
CA GLN A 349 7.32 -7.93 -6.53
C GLN A 349 6.97 -9.43 -6.65
N ASP A 350 5.68 -9.77 -6.63
CA ASP A 350 5.21 -11.15 -6.78
C ASP A 350 5.53 -11.69 -8.18
N LEU A 351 5.30 -10.87 -9.21
CA LEU A 351 5.65 -11.16 -10.60
C LEU A 351 7.15 -11.42 -10.75
N TYR A 352 8.00 -10.57 -10.14
CA TYR A 352 9.44 -10.77 -10.13
C TYR A 352 9.84 -12.09 -9.45
N LEU A 353 9.24 -12.42 -8.30
CA LEU A 353 9.58 -13.63 -7.55
C LEU A 353 9.23 -14.90 -8.34
N VAL A 354 8.07 -14.93 -9.01
CA VAL A 354 7.70 -16.05 -9.90
C VAL A 354 8.63 -16.11 -11.12
N GLY A 355 8.86 -14.98 -11.78
CA GLY A 355 9.78 -14.93 -12.93
C GLY A 355 11.20 -15.39 -12.58
N LYS A 356 11.68 -15.06 -11.38
CA LYS A 356 12.98 -15.56 -10.88
C LYS A 356 13.00 -17.08 -10.74
N LEU A 357 11.93 -17.68 -10.21
CA LEU A 357 11.85 -19.13 -10.06
C LEU A 357 11.80 -19.83 -11.42
N GLU A 358 11.01 -19.30 -12.37
CA GLU A 358 10.92 -19.80 -13.75
C GLU A 358 12.26 -19.68 -14.49
N TRP A 359 12.98 -18.57 -14.29
CA TRP A 359 14.31 -18.36 -14.84
C TRP A 359 15.31 -19.42 -14.36
N GLN A 360 15.31 -19.70 -13.06
CA GLN A 360 16.17 -20.72 -12.46
C GLN A 360 15.82 -22.14 -12.90
N GLU A 361 14.57 -22.38 -13.31
CA GLU A 361 14.10 -23.66 -13.84
C GLU A 361 14.34 -23.79 -15.37
N GLY A 362 14.89 -22.76 -16.01
CA GLY A 362 15.16 -22.74 -17.45
C GLY A 362 13.96 -22.38 -18.32
N GLN A 363 12.82 -22.02 -17.72
CA GLN A 363 11.61 -21.57 -18.42
C GLN A 363 11.76 -20.09 -18.80
N LYS A 364 12.72 -19.80 -19.68
CA LYS A 364 13.11 -18.42 -20.00
C LYS A 364 11.94 -17.61 -20.55
N ASP A 365 11.15 -18.15 -21.48
CA ASP A 365 10.05 -17.39 -22.11
C ASP A 365 9.01 -16.91 -21.09
N LEU A 366 8.60 -17.76 -20.16
CA LEU A 366 7.66 -17.41 -19.08
C LEU A 366 8.27 -16.38 -18.12
N ALA A 367 9.52 -16.58 -17.72
CA ALA A 367 10.22 -15.65 -16.85
C ALA A 367 10.31 -14.25 -17.47
N GLN A 368 10.60 -14.17 -18.76
CA GLN A 368 10.65 -12.92 -19.51
C GLN A 368 9.30 -12.20 -19.53
N GLU A 369 8.21 -12.93 -19.73
CA GLU A 369 6.86 -12.36 -19.66
C GLU A 369 6.58 -11.78 -18.27
N ARG A 370 6.90 -12.53 -17.20
CA ARG A 370 6.71 -12.08 -15.81
C ARG A 370 7.56 -10.86 -15.48
N PHE A 371 8.81 -10.81 -15.91
CA PHE A 371 9.67 -9.64 -15.74
C PHE A 371 9.14 -8.42 -16.50
N SER A 372 8.63 -8.61 -17.71
CA SER A 372 8.00 -7.54 -18.48
C SER A 372 6.74 -6.98 -17.79
N GLN A 373 5.87 -7.86 -17.28
CA GLN A 373 4.69 -7.45 -16.51
C GLN A 373 5.08 -6.69 -15.23
N ALA A 374 6.06 -7.21 -14.47
CA ALA A 374 6.57 -6.54 -13.27
C ALA A 374 7.11 -5.14 -13.58
N PHE A 375 7.87 -5.00 -14.68
CA PHE A 375 8.43 -3.74 -15.15
C PHE A 375 7.34 -2.73 -15.52
N ASN A 376 6.32 -3.17 -16.25
CA ASN A 376 5.21 -2.32 -16.69
C ASN A 376 4.38 -1.82 -15.51
N GLN A 377 4.18 -2.63 -14.46
CA GLN A 377 3.45 -2.21 -13.27
C GLN A 377 4.20 -1.16 -12.43
N SER A 378 5.53 -1.30 -12.30
CA SER A 378 6.33 -0.33 -11.55
C SER A 378 7.75 -0.25 -12.10
N PRO A 379 8.06 0.71 -12.99
CA PRO A 379 9.38 0.85 -13.59
C PRO A 379 10.45 1.38 -12.61
N LYS A 380 10.09 1.62 -11.34
CA LYS A 380 10.97 2.20 -10.30
C LYS A 380 11.45 1.19 -9.25
N VAL A 381 11.12 -0.10 -9.35
CA VAL A 381 11.48 -1.07 -8.30
C VAL A 381 12.98 -1.42 -8.35
N PRO A 382 13.73 -1.35 -7.22
CA PRO A 382 15.12 -1.81 -7.11
C PRO A 382 15.36 -3.29 -7.44
N LEU A 383 14.30 -4.09 -7.60
CA LEU A 383 14.36 -5.50 -8.02
C LEU A 383 14.45 -5.72 -9.53
N LEU A 384 14.14 -4.71 -10.35
CA LEU A 384 14.35 -4.78 -11.81
C LEU A 384 15.83 -4.56 -12.19
N ALA A 385 16.63 -4.12 -11.22
CA ALA A 385 18.07 -4.01 -11.31
C ALA A 385 18.82 -5.33 -11.03
N GLN A 386 18.09 -6.41 -10.79
CA GLN A 386 18.65 -7.72 -10.46
C GLN A 386 19.29 -8.34 -11.70
N PRO A 387 20.35 -9.16 -11.54
CA PRO A 387 21.11 -9.69 -12.66
C PRO A 387 20.27 -10.45 -13.67
N GLU A 388 19.28 -11.23 -13.21
CA GLU A 388 18.41 -12.03 -14.07
C GLU A 388 17.52 -11.15 -14.98
N VAL A 389 17.03 -10.03 -14.44
CA VAL A 389 16.21 -9.07 -15.20
C VAL A 389 17.08 -8.25 -16.15
N ALA A 390 18.28 -7.85 -15.72
CA ALA A 390 19.23 -7.16 -16.57
C ALA A 390 19.73 -8.03 -17.74
N GLU A 391 19.87 -9.34 -17.51
CA GLU A 391 20.20 -10.31 -18.56
C GLU A 391 19.07 -10.42 -19.59
N TRP A 392 17.82 -10.49 -19.14
CA TRP A 392 16.66 -10.40 -20.03
C TRP A 392 16.61 -9.09 -20.83
N GLN A 393 16.81 -7.94 -20.18
CA GLN A 393 16.79 -6.63 -20.83
C GLN A 393 17.92 -6.47 -21.87
N SER A 394 19.08 -7.08 -21.63
CA SER A 394 20.17 -7.14 -22.61
C SER A 394 19.73 -7.83 -23.91
N GLN A 395 18.96 -8.92 -23.80
CA GLN A 395 18.52 -9.72 -24.94
C GLN A 395 17.37 -9.05 -25.70
N THR A 396 16.59 -8.19 -25.05
CA THR A 396 15.42 -7.51 -25.65
C THR A 396 15.70 -6.09 -26.12
N GLY A 397 16.97 -5.68 -26.21
CA GLY A 397 17.38 -4.37 -26.75
C GLY A 397 17.29 -3.20 -25.77
N HIS A 398 17.12 -3.46 -24.47
CA HIS A 398 17.02 -2.45 -23.41
C HIS A 398 18.31 -2.34 -22.58
N ALA A 399 19.48 -2.52 -23.22
CA ALA A 399 20.79 -2.60 -22.55
C ALA A 399 21.16 -1.35 -21.72
N ALA A 400 20.86 -0.14 -22.19
CA ALA A 400 21.07 1.10 -21.44
C ALA A 400 20.26 1.17 -20.12
N GLN A 401 19.02 0.67 -20.13
CA GLN A 401 18.15 0.61 -18.95
C GLN A 401 18.65 -0.46 -17.97
N ALA A 402 19.03 -1.63 -18.48
CA ALA A 402 19.64 -2.71 -17.70
C ALA A 402 20.92 -2.25 -16.99
N LEU A 403 21.77 -1.51 -17.71
CA LEU A 403 23.00 -0.94 -17.16
C LEU A 403 22.72 0.07 -16.04
N THR A 404 21.68 0.90 -16.20
CA THR A 404 21.27 1.86 -15.18
C THR A 404 20.74 1.16 -13.93
N GLY A 405 19.92 0.11 -14.10
CA GLY A 405 19.47 -0.75 -13.02
C GLY A 405 20.64 -1.36 -12.25
N LEU A 406 21.53 -2.09 -12.94
CA LEU A 406 22.69 -2.74 -12.31
C LEU A 406 23.60 -1.76 -11.56
N LYS A 407 23.75 -0.52 -12.02
CA LYS A 407 24.46 0.54 -11.27
C LYS A 407 23.84 0.75 -9.90
N ALA A 408 22.51 0.86 -9.81
CA ALA A 408 21.81 1.03 -8.54
C ALA A 408 21.91 -0.22 -7.65
N TYR A 409 21.77 -1.42 -8.22
CA TYR A 409 21.89 -2.67 -7.46
C TYR A 409 23.28 -2.83 -6.82
N LEU A 410 24.34 -2.61 -7.60
CA LEU A 410 25.71 -2.78 -7.17
C LEU A 410 26.18 -1.71 -6.15
N GLN A 411 25.50 -0.57 -6.03
CA GLN A 411 25.78 0.41 -4.97
C GLN A 411 25.53 -0.16 -3.57
N HIS A 412 24.55 -1.05 -3.43
CA HIS A 412 24.15 -1.61 -2.14
C HIS A 412 24.72 -3.02 -1.89
N THR A 413 24.88 -3.83 -2.95
CA THR A 413 25.35 -5.22 -2.81
C THR A 413 26.86 -5.36 -3.00
N GLY A 414 27.50 -4.55 -3.86
CA GLY A 414 28.94 -4.34 -4.04
C GLY A 414 29.85 -5.56 -4.29
N LYS A 415 29.35 -6.79 -4.10
CA LYS A 415 30.13 -8.04 -4.04
C LYS A 415 29.49 -9.17 -4.84
N ASP A 416 28.46 -8.89 -5.62
CA ASP A 416 27.81 -9.86 -6.49
C ASP A 416 28.63 -10.04 -7.78
N LEU A 417 29.35 -11.16 -7.87
CA LEU A 417 30.24 -11.44 -9.01
C LEU A 417 29.46 -11.50 -10.34
N SER A 418 28.30 -12.15 -10.35
CA SER A 418 27.44 -12.25 -11.54
C SER A 418 26.99 -10.89 -12.03
N ALA A 419 26.53 -10.03 -11.11
CA ALA A 419 26.09 -8.68 -11.42
C ALA A 419 27.24 -7.80 -11.94
N LEU A 420 28.45 -7.93 -11.38
CA LEU A 420 29.62 -7.19 -11.82
C LEU A 420 30.05 -7.58 -13.25
N VAL A 421 30.05 -8.88 -13.56
CA VAL A 421 30.40 -9.38 -14.89
C VAL A 421 29.35 -8.96 -15.92
N LEU A 422 28.06 -9.16 -15.63
CA LEU A 422 26.97 -8.74 -16.50
C LEU A 422 26.94 -7.22 -16.71
N GLY A 423 27.14 -6.45 -15.64
CA GLY A 423 27.27 -4.99 -15.71
C GLY A 423 28.41 -4.57 -16.62
N ALA A 424 29.57 -5.21 -16.52
CA ALA A 424 30.70 -4.93 -17.41
C ALA A 424 30.39 -5.26 -18.88
N GLN A 425 29.69 -6.36 -19.15
CA GLN A 425 29.24 -6.71 -20.51
C GLN A 425 28.32 -5.63 -21.08
N LEU A 426 27.29 -5.23 -20.33
CA LEU A 426 26.34 -4.19 -20.72
C LEU A 426 27.02 -2.84 -20.90
N ALA A 427 27.96 -2.48 -20.02
CA ALA A 427 28.75 -1.26 -20.15
C ALA A 427 29.58 -1.26 -21.44
N LEU A 428 30.09 -2.40 -21.88
CA LEU A 428 30.79 -2.52 -23.16
C LEU A 428 29.83 -2.41 -24.35
N GLN A 429 28.64 -3.00 -24.28
CA GLN A 429 27.61 -2.83 -25.33
C GLN A 429 27.23 -1.35 -25.50
N GLU A 430 27.10 -0.62 -24.39
CA GLU A 430 26.76 0.82 -24.35
C GLU A 430 27.97 1.76 -24.54
N HIS A 431 29.12 1.24 -24.99
CA HIS A 431 30.35 2.02 -25.21
C HIS A 431 30.85 2.82 -23.99
N GLN A 432 30.70 2.27 -22.78
CA GLN A 432 31.18 2.82 -21.50
C GLN A 432 32.37 2.00 -20.92
N PRO A 433 33.54 1.96 -21.60
CA PRO A 433 34.62 1.05 -21.22
C PRO A 433 35.29 1.41 -19.88
N ALA A 434 35.24 2.66 -19.43
CA ALA A 434 35.76 3.06 -18.13
C ALA A 434 34.95 2.44 -16.98
N GLN A 435 33.62 2.41 -17.11
CA GLN A 435 32.73 1.78 -16.15
C GLN A 435 32.91 0.26 -16.15
N ALA A 436 33.05 -0.34 -17.34
CA ALA A 436 33.31 -1.77 -17.48
C ALA A 436 34.58 -2.18 -16.72
N LEU A 437 35.70 -1.46 -16.89
CA LEU A 437 36.95 -1.75 -16.18
C LEU A 437 36.80 -1.68 -14.66
N LEU A 438 36.07 -0.69 -14.13
CA LEU A 438 35.87 -0.53 -12.69
C LEU A 438 35.16 -1.75 -12.08
N TRP A 439 34.12 -2.26 -12.75
CA TRP A 439 33.42 -3.46 -12.29
C TRP A 439 34.21 -4.74 -12.51
N LEU A 440 34.97 -4.84 -13.61
CA LEU A 440 35.87 -5.97 -13.85
C LEU A 440 36.99 -6.05 -12.80
N ASP A 441 37.52 -4.92 -12.34
CA ASP A 441 38.49 -4.87 -11.24
C ASP A 441 37.88 -5.34 -9.92
N GLN A 442 36.64 -4.95 -9.63
CA GLN A 442 35.91 -5.46 -8.47
C GLN A 442 35.65 -6.97 -8.58
N ALA A 443 35.22 -7.45 -9.75
CA ALA A 443 35.02 -8.88 -10.02
C ALA A 443 36.32 -9.68 -9.87
N ARG A 444 37.45 -9.13 -10.32
CA ARG A 444 38.78 -9.75 -10.19
C ARG A 444 39.20 -9.88 -8.72
N LYS A 445 38.89 -8.90 -7.87
CA LYS A 445 39.16 -9.00 -6.43
C LYS A 445 38.37 -10.12 -5.77
N LEU A 446 37.14 -10.37 -6.23
CA LEU A 446 36.30 -11.47 -5.72
C LEU A 446 36.76 -12.83 -6.25
N LYS A 447 37.10 -12.92 -7.53
CA LYS A 447 37.53 -14.16 -8.18
C LYS A 447 38.69 -13.90 -9.16
N PRO A 448 39.96 -13.93 -8.67
CA PRO A 448 41.13 -13.56 -9.48
C PRO A 448 41.35 -14.43 -10.72
N ASN A 449 41.01 -15.72 -10.62
CA ASN A 449 41.32 -16.74 -11.62
C ASN A 449 40.16 -17.04 -12.59
N LEU A 450 39.18 -16.13 -12.74
CA LEU A 450 38.09 -16.32 -13.69
C LEU A 450 38.55 -15.90 -15.12
N PRO A 451 38.70 -16.83 -16.08
CA PRO A 451 39.23 -16.52 -17.41
C PRO A 451 38.38 -15.51 -18.18
N GLU A 452 37.06 -15.56 -18.00
CA GLU A 452 36.10 -14.66 -18.65
C GLU A 452 36.38 -13.18 -18.37
N LEU A 453 36.99 -12.85 -17.22
CA LEU A 453 37.37 -11.46 -16.94
C LEU A 453 38.42 -10.97 -17.95
N ASP A 454 39.42 -11.80 -18.29
CA ASP A 454 40.48 -11.43 -19.25
C ASP A 454 39.89 -11.09 -20.63
N LYS A 455 38.80 -11.78 -21.05
CA LYS A 455 38.05 -11.43 -22.26
C LYS A 455 37.49 -10.01 -22.18
N TYR A 456 36.74 -9.69 -21.13
CA TYR A 456 36.07 -8.40 -21.01
C TYR A 456 37.05 -7.25 -20.75
N PHE A 457 38.15 -7.48 -20.02
CA PHE A 457 39.25 -6.51 -19.91
C PHE A 457 39.85 -6.21 -21.29
N GLY A 458 40.06 -7.25 -22.11
CA GLY A 458 40.54 -7.11 -23.48
C GLY A 458 39.62 -6.25 -24.35
N LEU A 459 38.32 -6.54 -24.33
CA LEU A 459 37.31 -5.78 -25.07
C LEU A 459 37.20 -4.32 -24.58
N ALA A 460 37.30 -4.08 -23.27
CA ALA A 460 37.27 -2.74 -22.69
C ALA A 460 38.49 -1.89 -23.12
N TRP A 461 39.69 -2.48 -23.09
CA TRP A 461 40.89 -1.80 -23.56
C TRP A 461 40.89 -1.56 -25.06
N LEU A 462 40.28 -2.48 -25.83
CA LEU A 462 40.09 -2.29 -27.26
C LEU A 462 39.23 -1.07 -27.58
N GLN A 463 38.10 -0.88 -26.87
CA GLN A 463 37.27 0.31 -27.02
C GLN A 463 38.00 1.61 -26.65
N GLN A 464 38.96 1.55 -25.72
CA GLN A 464 39.85 2.67 -25.36
C GLN A 464 41.07 2.82 -26.30
N ARG A 465 41.17 2.02 -27.36
CA ARG A 465 42.33 1.98 -28.29
C ARG A 465 43.68 1.65 -27.61
N LYS A 466 43.65 0.95 -26.47
CA LYS A 466 44.85 0.45 -25.76
C LYS A 466 45.21 -0.94 -26.27
N LEU A 467 45.71 -1.01 -27.51
CA LEU A 467 45.82 -2.24 -28.29
C LEU A 467 46.73 -3.30 -27.65
N ASP A 468 47.85 -2.90 -27.04
CA ASP A 468 48.78 -3.84 -26.39
C ASP A 468 48.15 -4.54 -25.18
N PHE A 469 47.47 -3.77 -24.32
CA PHE A 469 46.74 -4.30 -23.18
C PHE A 469 45.59 -5.19 -23.62
N ALA A 470 44.82 -4.76 -24.64
CA ALA A 470 43.73 -5.53 -25.20
C ALA A 470 44.22 -6.89 -25.71
N ARG A 471 45.31 -6.89 -26.49
CA ARG A 471 45.92 -8.09 -27.04
C ARG A 471 46.37 -9.06 -25.96
N LEU A 472 47.13 -8.59 -24.96
CA LEU A 472 47.63 -9.45 -23.87
C LEU A 472 46.50 -10.09 -23.08
N ALA A 473 45.43 -9.36 -22.80
CA ALA A 473 44.26 -9.88 -22.09
C ALA A 473 43.53 -10.96 -22.88
N LEU A 474 43.24 -10.68 -24.16
CA LEU A 474 42.54 -11.63 -25.03
C LEU A 474 43.38 -12.90 -25.28
N GLN A 475 44.71 -12.79 -25.39
CA GLN A 475 45.60 -13.96 -25.49
C GLN A 475 45.56 -14.83 -24.23
N ARG A 476 45.51 -14.23 -23.04
CA ARG A 476 45.36 -14.98 -21.78
C ARG A 476 44.01 -15.69 -21.72
N TYR A 477 42.93 -15.04 -22.14
CA TYR A 477 41.61 -15.68 -22.26
C TYR A 477 41.63 -16.87 -23.21
N LEU A 478 42.14 -16.71 -24.44
CA LEU A 478 42.20 -17.77 -25.44
C LEU A 478 43.04 -18.97 -24.97
N LYS A 479 44.15 -18.72 -24.26
CA LYS A 479 44.97 -19.79 -23.66
C LYS A 479 44.21 -20.55 -22.56
N ALA A 480 43.41 -19.85 -21.78
CA ALA A 480 42.64 -20.43 -20.68
C ALA A 480 41.30 -21.05 -21.11
N SER A 481 40.77 -20.67 -22.27
CA SER A 481 39.45 -21.09 -22.78
C SER A 481 39.50 -21.38 -24.30
N PRO A 482 40.31 -22.38 -24.74
CA PRO A 482 40.58 -22.63 -26.16
C PRO A 482 39.37 -23.17 -26.94
N HIS A 483 38.35 -23.68 -26.25
CA HIS A 483 37.14 -24.25 -26.87
C HIS A 483 35.90 -23.36 -26.68
N ALA A 484 36.07 -22.10 -26.29
CA ALA A 484 34.95 -21.18 -26.16
C ALA A 484 34.33 -20.87 -27.53
N ALA A 485 33.00 -20.69 -27.59
CA ALA A 485 32.28 -20.47 -28.84
C ALA A 485 32.73 -19.21 -29.60
N ASP A 486 33.32 -18.24 -28.91
CA ASP A 486 33.83 -16.99 -29.45
C ASP A 486 35.35 -17.00 -29.69
N ALA A 487 36.04 -18.10 -29.39
CA ALA A 487 37.51 -18.19 -29.45
C ALA A 487 38.04 -17.89 -30.85
N SER A 488 37.46 -18.48 -31.90
CA SER A 488 37.91 -18.27 -33.28
C SER A 488 37.75 -16.81 -33.73
N ALA A 489 36.67 -16.13 -33.33
CA ALA A 489 36.47 -14.72 -33.66
C ALA A 489 37.49 -13.82 -32.93
N LEU A 490 37.77 -14.14 -31.66
CA LEU A 490 38.75 -13.41 -30.87
C LEU A 490 40.20 -13.69 -31.30
N GLU A 491 40.51 -14.87 -31.83
CA GLU A 491 41.82 -15.18 -32.44
C GLU A 491 42.09 -14.31 -33.66
N VAL A 492 41.10 -14.19 -34.55
CA VAL A 492 41.18 -13.28 -35.72
C VAL A 492 41.37 -11.84 -35.25
N LEU A 493 40.59 -11.40 -34.27
CA LEU A 493 40.72 -10.06 -33.69
C LEU A 493 42.13 -9.84 -33.12
N VAL A 494 42.63 -10.73 -32.28
CA VAL A 494 43.99 -10.65 -31.70
C VAL A 494 45.08 -10.62 -32.77
N SER A 495 44.90 -11.37 -33.86
CA SER A 495 45.84 -11.37 -34.99
C SER A 495 45.87 -10.03 -35.73
N SER A 496 44.72 -9.34 -35.85
CA SER A 496 44.58 -8.02 -36.46
C SER A 496 45.03 -6.85 -35.57
N LEU A 497 45.08 -7.06 -34.25
CA LEU A 497 45.59 -6.06 -33.28
C LEU A 497 47.12 -5.99 -33.26
N LYS A 498 47.78 -6.80 -34.07
CA LYS A 498 49.17 -6.56 -34.45
C LYS A 498 49.19 -5.33 -35.37
N SER A 499 49.79 -4.24 -34.92
CA SER A 499 50.14 -3.12 -35.79
C SER A 499 51.66 -3.07 -35.95
N PRO A 500 52.13 -2.52 -37.07
CA PRO A 500 52.26 -3.13 -38.40
C PRO A 500 53.35 -4.21 -38.49
#